data_AF-A0A7G5ECJ2-F1
#
_entry.id   AF-A0A7G5ECJ2-F1
#
_cell.length_a   1.000
_cell.length_b   1.000
_cell.length_c   1.000
_cell.angle_alpha   90.00
_cell.angle_beta   90.00
_cell.angle_gamma   90.00
#
_symmetry.space_group_name_H-M   'P 1'
#
loop_
_entity.id
_entity.type
_entity.pdbx_description
1 polymer ?
#
loop_
_entity_poly.entity_id
_entity_poly.type
_entity_poly.pdbx_seq_one_letter_code
_entity_poly.pdbx_strand_id
1 'polypeptide(L)'
;MRGLKEFLLCTALVATLAGCKVSVNTGSGSRLEGAGVVFIVPLQSAESQYGTGGINYRSDTITASTDGKHLIVNGKSYGSVQAGDVVDLSDVRVIKVNAQPRAPSVD
;
A
#
# COMPACT_ATOMS: atom_id res chain seq x y z
N MET A 1 15.51 -52.82 -31.06
CA MET A 1 15.03 -51.46 -31.37
C MET A 1 14.58 -50.83 -30.05
N ARG A 2 15.55 -50.46 -29.20
CA ARG A 2 15.91 -49.08 -28.78
C ARG A 2 14.71 -48.19 -28.43
N GLY A 3 14.51 -48.06 -27.11
CA GLY A 3 13.40 -47.40 -26.46
C GLY A 3 13.34 -45.89 -26.69
N LEU A 4 12.09 -45.42 -26.65
CA LEU A 4 11.64 -44.05 -26.78
C LEU A 4 12.18 -43.23 -25.60
N LYS A 5 13.09 -42.31 -25.88
CA LYS A 5 13.67 -41.38 -24.91
C LYS A 5 12.68 -40.22 -24.70
N GLU A 6 12.09 -40.16 -23.52
CA GLU A 6 11.17 -39.10 -23.10
C GLU A 6 11.91 -37.75 -23.09
N PHE A 7 11.53 -36.88 -24.02
CA PHE A 7 11.84 -35.45 -24.00
C PHE A 7 10.82 -34.80 -23.07
N LEU A 8 11.14 -34.70 -21.78
CA LEU A 8 10.32 -33.93 -20.84
C LEU A 8 10.91 -32.52 -20.70
N LEU A 9 10.26 -31.62 -21.44
CA LEU A 9 10.44 -30.17 -21.47
C LEU A 9 10.25 -29.59 -20.05
N CYS A 10 11.34 -29.30 -19.34
CA CYS A 10 11.30 -28.42 -18.17
C CYS A 10 11.20 -26.96 -18.66
N THR A 11 10.02 -26.54 -19.10
CA THR A 11 9.77 -25.15 -19.44
C THR A 11 9.22 -24.44 -18.21
N ALA A 12 10.15 -23.76 -17.54
CA ALA A 12 9.99 -22.65 -16.61
C ALA A 12 8.55 -22.30 -16.20
N LEU A 13 8.22 -22.67 -14.96
CA LEU A 13 7.15 -22.07 -14.19
C LEU A 13 7.45 -20.57 -14.05
N VAL A 14 6.86 -19.74 -14.91
CA VAL A 14 6.85 -18.29 -14.77
C VAL A 14 6.04 -17.99 -13.51
N ALA A 15 6.74 -17.74 -12.40
CA ALA A 15 6.17 -17.20 -11.18
C ALA A 15 5.63 -15.81 -11.51
N THR A 16 4.35 -15.74 -11.86
CA THR A 16 3.61 -14.49 -11.86
C THR A 16 3.71 -13.93 -10.45
N LEU A 17 4.47 -12.84 -10.31
CA LEU A 17 4.53 -11.98 -9.13
C LEU A 17 3.12 -11.43 -8.87
N ALA A 18 2.24 -12.26 -8.32
CA ALA A 18 1.08 -11.80 -7.60
C ALA A 18 1.64 -11.00 -6.44
N GLY A 19 1.60 -9.67 -6.55
CA GLY A 19 2.01 -8.77 -5.47
C GLY A 19 1.28 -9.19 -4.21
N CYS A 20 1.99 -9.91 -3.33
CA CYS A 20 1.43 -10.40 -2.09
C CYS A 20 0.95 -9.19 -1.30
N LYS A 21 -0.36 -9.09 -1.12
CA LYS A 21 -0.98 -8.12 -0.24
C LYS A 21 -0.62 -8.49 1.20
N VAL A 22 0.54 -8.03 1.67
CA VAL A 22 1.00 -8.25 3.04
C VAL A 22 0.42 -7.15 3.92
N SER A 23 -0.68 -7.47 4.60
CA SER A 23 -1.16 -6.67 5.72
C SER A 23 -0.64 -7.29 7.01
N VAL A 24 0.13 -6.53 7.78
CA VAL A 24 0.57 -6.90 9.13
C VAL A 24 -0.03 -5.91 10.13
N ASN A 25 -0.60 -6.44 11.21
CA ASN A 25 -1.08 -5.61 12.31
C ASN A 25 0.14 -5.19 13.14
N THR A 26 0.43 -3.89 13.11
CA THR A 26 1.36 -3.27 14.06
C THR A 26 0.54 -2.77 15.25
N GLY A 27 1.13 -2.69 16.45
CA GLY A 27 0.41 -2.24 17.67
C GLY A 27 -0.24 -0.85 17.57
N SER A 28 0.05 -0.08 16.51
CA SER A 28 -0.50 1.23 16.20
C SER A 28 -1.47 1.25 15.01
N GLY A 29 -1.65 0.17 14.24
CA GLY A 29 -2.44 0.21 13.01
C GLY A 29 -2.27 -1.01 12.10
N SER A 30 -3.09 -1.13 11.06
CA SER A 30 -2.84 -2.06 9.95
C SER A 30 -1.85 -1.44 8.97
N ARG A 31 -0.87 -2.23 8.52
CA ARG A 31 0.07 -1.82 7.47
C ARG A 31 -0.49 -2.16 6.09
N LEU A 32 -0.58 -1.17 5.21
CA LEU A 32 -0.85 -1.32 3.78
C LEU A 32 0.37 -0.87 2.99
N GLU A 33 0.63 -1.47 1.83
CA GLU A 33 1.74 -1.06 0.97
C GLU A 33 1.22 -0.84 -0.46
N GLY A 34 1.47 0.34 -1.00
CA GLY A 34 1.00 0.75 -2.32
C GLY A 34 1.95 1.75 -2.97
N ALA A 35 2.25 1.56 -4.26
CA ALA A 35 3.26 2.32 -5.01
C ALA A 35 4.65 2.40 -4.32
N GLY A 36 5.00 1.40 -3.52
CA GLY A 36 6.24 1.39 -2.71
C GLY A 36 6.20 2.30 -1.47
N VAL A 37 5.05 2.90 -1.15
CA VAL A 37 4.80 3.68 0.06
C VAL A 37 4.09 2.79 1.09
N VAL A 38 4.50 2.92 2.34
CA VAL A 38 3.88 2.21 3.47
C VAL A 38 2.84 3.11 4.12
N PHE A 39 1.64 2.59 4.35
CA PHE A 39 0.56 3.30 5.05
C PHE A 39 0.20 2.55 6.33
N ILE A 40 0.29 3.23 7.47
CA ILE A 40 -0.20 2.72 8.75
C ILE A 40 -1.59 3.30 8.97
N VAL A 41 -2.63 2.49 8.82
CA VAL A 41 -4.04 2.91 8.93
C VAL A 41 -4.65 2.42 10.26
N PRO A 42 -5.72 3.05 10.77
CA PRO A 42 -6.35 2.62 12.01
C PRO A 42 -6.89 1.18 11.93
N LEU A 43 -6.84 0.46 13.07
CA LEU A 43 -7.44 -0.87 13.23
C LEU A 43 -8.94 -0.75 13.46
N GLN A 44 -9.71 -0.63 12.37
CA GLN A 44 -11.17 -0.50 12.40
C GLN A 44 -11.78 -1.10 11.12
N SER A 45 -13.11 -1.25 11.12
CA SER A 45 -13.86 -1.65 9.93
C SER A 45 -13.59 -0.67 8.79
N ALA A 46 -13.04 -1.17 7.69
CA ALA A 46 -12.64 -0.35 6.56
C ALA A 46 -12.68 -1.15 5.25
N GLU A 47 -12.88 -0.42 4.16
CA GLU A 47 -12.61 -0.89 2.81
C GLU A 47 -11.20 -0.45 2.42
N SER A 48 -10.43 -1.35 1.82
CA SER A 48 -9.03 -1.08 1.46
C SER A 48 -8.68 -1.70 0.11
N GLN A 49 -8.20 -0.87 -0.80
CA GLN A 49 -7.61 -1.26 -2.08
C GLN A 49 -6.20 -0.69 -2.13
N TYR A 50 -5.22 -1.51 -2.52
CA TYR A 50 -3.82 -1.11 -2.56
C TYR A 50 -3.04 -1.96 -3.57
N GLY A 51 -2.01 -1.37 -4.16
CA GLY A 51 -1.19 -2.00 -5.19
C GLY A 51 -0.22 -1.00 -5.84
N THR A 52 0.20 -1.27 -7.08
CA THR A 52 1.21 -0.46 -7.79
C THR A 52 0.80 1.00 -8.02
N GLY A 53 -0.50 1.30 -8.07
CA GLY A 53 -1.03 2.66 -8.24
C GLY A 53 -1.29 3.44 -6.95
N GLY A 54 -0.89 2.90 -5.79
CA GLY A 54 -1.11 3.54 -4.49
C GLY A 54 -2.15 2.82 -3.64
N ILE A 55 -2.96 3.60 -2.92
CA ILE A 55 -4.00 3.10 -2.02
C ILE A 55 -5.32 3.86 -2.18
N ASN A 56 -6.41 3.20 -1.83
CA ASN A 56 -7.70 3.79 -1.53
C ASN A 56 -8.24 3.11 -0.27
N TYR A 57 -8.28 3.84 0.82
CA TYR A 57 -8.70 3.41 2.14
C TYR A 57 -9.91 4.24 2.58
N ARG A 58 -10.96 3.58 3.02
CA ARG A 58 -12.18 4.23 3.51
C ARG A 58 -12.69 3.53 4.76
N SER A 59 -12.95 4.34 5.77
CA SER A 59 -13.53 3.92 7.04
C SER A 59 -14.48 5.01 7.54
N ASP A 60 -15.09 4.79 8.70
CA ASP A 60 -15.99 5.78 9.33
C ASP A 60 -15.26 7.05 9.80
N THR A 61 -13.96 6.96 10.12
CA THR A 61 -13.20 8.07 10.72
C THR A 61 -12.20 8.74 9.77
N ILE A 62 -11.74 8.01 8.75
CA ILE A 62 -10.74 8.52 7.80
C ILE A 62 -10.93 7.91 6.41
N THR A 63 -10.75 8.78 5.41
CA THR A 63 -10.57 8.42 4.01
C THR A 63 -9.17 8.83 3.60
N ALA A 64 -8.45 7.95 2.92
CA ALA A 64 -7.12 8.22 2.42
C ALA A 64 -6.96 7.61 1.04
N SER A 65 -6.39 8.38 0.12
CA SER A 65 -6.11 7.91 -1.23
C SER A 65 -4.81 8.49 -1.73
N THR A 66 -4.16 7.75 -2.63
CA THR A 66 -3.01 8.22 -3.37
C THR A 66 -2.99 7.58 -4.74
N ASP A 67 -2.55 8.36 -5.73
CA ASP A 67 -2.26 7.92 -7.10
C ASP A 67 -0.82 7.38 -7.25
N GLY A 68 -0.15 7.12 -6.12
CA GLY A 68 1.25 6.73 -6.03
C GLY A 68 2.22 7.91 -6.02
N LYS A 69 1.73 9.14 -6.11
CA LYS A 69 2.55 10.37 -6.07
C LYS A 69 2.03 11.42 -5.12
N HIS A 70 0.71 11.58 -5.00
CA HIS A 70 0.06 12.60 -4.19
C HIS A 70 -0.80 11.95 -3.11
N LEU A 71 -0.68 12.42 -1.87
CA LEU A 71 -1.48 11.93 -0.75
C LEU A 71 -2.68 12.83 -0.51
N ILE A 72 -3.89 12.26 -0.54
CA ILE A 72 -5.13 12.92 -0.16
C ILE A 72 -5.71 12.22 1.07
N VAL A 73 -6.01 12.98 2.13
CA VAL A 73 -6.65 12.46 3.35
C VAL A 73 -7.84 13.33 3.72
N ASN A 74 -9.02 12.74 3.90
CA ASN A 74 -10.27 13.43 4.20
C ASN A 74 -10.55 14.61 3.25
N GLY A 75 -10.28 14.38 1.95
CA GLY A 75 -10.44 15.37 0.89
C GLY A 75 -9.39 16.48 0.86
N LYS A 76 -8.39 16.46 1.74
CA LYS A 76 -7.30 17.45 1.78
C LYS A 76 -6.02 16.88 1.19
N SER A 77 -5.32 17.66 0.38
CA SER A 77 -3.99 17.31 -0.13
C SER A 77 -2.94 17.44 0.96
N TYR A 78 -2.02 16.48 1.04
CA TYR A 78 -0.83 16.49 1.90
C TYR A 78 0.46 16.47 1.06
N GLY A 79 0.35 16.88 -0.20
CA GLY A 79 1.45 16.97 -1.14
C GLY A 79 1.96 15.60 -1.59
N SER A 80 3.20 15.60 -2.08
CA SER A 80 3.78 14.42 -2.69
C SER A 80 4.27 13.38 -1.68
N VAL A 81 4.21 12.12 -2.08
CA VAL A 81 4.79 10.95 -1.43
C VAL A 81 5.59 10.16 -2.48
N GLN A 82 6.59 9.41 -2.04
CA GLN A 82 7.44 8.61 -2.92
C GLN A 82 7.75 7.25 -2.30
N ALA A 83 8.11 6.28 -3.15
CA ALA A 83 8.49 4.95 -2.69
C ALA A 83 9.58 5.02 -1.59
N GLY A 84 9.39 4.23 -0.54
CA GLY A 84 10.20 4.28 0.69
C GLY A 84 9.62 5.15 1.80
N ASP A 85 8.67 6.06 1.48
CA ASP A 85 7.98 6.83 2.51
C ASP A 85 7.09 5.95 3.40
N VAL A 86 6.96 6.36 4.66
CA VAL A 86 6.00 5.80 5.63
C VAL A 86 4.99 6.87 6.00
N VAL A 87 3.75 6.68 5.59
CA VAL A 87 2.60 7.54 5.92
C VAL A 87 1.87 6.92 7.11
N ASP A 88 1.84 7.64 8.23
CA ASP A 88 1.11 7.24 9.43
C ASP A 88 -0.21 8.01 9.53
N LEU A 89 -1.30 7.23 9.45
CA LEU A 89 -2.70 7.64 9.48
C LEU A 89 -3.42 7.04 10.70
N SER A 90 -2.69 6.40 11.62
CA SER A 90 -3.28 5.74 12.80
C SER A 90 -3.99 6.72 13.74
N ASP A 91 -3.50 7.96 13.82
CA ASP A 91 -4.15 9.08 14.49
C ASP A 91 -4.77 10.02 13.45
N VAL A 92 -6.10 10.03 13.38
CA VAL A 92 -6.87 10.85 12.43
C VAL A 92 -6.67 12.36 12.63
N ARG A 93 -6.13 12.80 13.77
CA ARG A 93 -5.89 14.22 14.07
C ARG A 93 -4.55 14.71 13.52
N VAL A 94 -3.58 13.82 13.32
CA VAL A 94 -2.21 14.17 12.94
C VAL A 94 -1.71 13.21 11.88
N ILE A 95 -1.61 13.71 10.65
CA ILE A 95 -1.02 12.95 9.54
C ILE A 95 0.50 13.11 9.62
N LYS A 96 1.23 12.00 9.58
CA LYS A 96 2.70 12.02 9.56
C LYS A 96 3.22 11.33 8.32
N VAL A 97 4.34 11.85 7.80
CA VAL A 97 5.12 11.17 6.75
C VAL A 97 6.55 11.09 7.25
N ASN A 98 7.11 9.88 7.26
CA ASN A 98 8.43 9.57 7.83
C ASN A 98 8.56 10.05 9.28
N ALA A 99 7.55 9.74 10.10
CA ALA A 99 7.41 10.12 11.51
C ALA A 99 7.31 11.64 11.78
N GLN A 100 7.33 12.49 10.76
CA GLN A 100 7.19 13.93 10.90
C GLN A 100 5.74 14.37 10.61
N PRO A 101 5.10 15.17 11.48
CA PRO A 101 3.79 15.75 11.19
C PRO A 101 3.81 16.53 9.88
N ARG A 102 2.77 16.38 9.08
CA ARG A 102 2.60 17.09 7.82
C ARG A 102 1.27 17.82 7.82
N ALA A 103 1.30 19.11 7.53
CA ALA A 103 0.10 19.91 7.33
C ALA A 103 -0.46 19.69 5.92
N PRO A 104 -1.77 19.91 5.71
CA PRO A 104 -2.33 19.95 4.36
C PRO A 104 -1.61 20.97 3.48
N SER A 105 -1.34 20.61 2.24
CA SER A 105 -0.89 21.54 1.21
C SER A 105 -2.05 22.46 0.85
N VAL A 106 -1.82 23.76 0.92
CA VAL A 106 -2.70 24.76 0.30
C VAL A 106 -2.34 24.74 -1.18
N ASP A 107 -3.26 24.29 -2.02
CA ASP A 107 -3.23 24.56 -3.46
C ASP A 107 -3.53 26.06 -3.69
#